data_AF-A0A535Q940-F1
#
_entry.id   AF-A0A535Q940-F1
#
_cell.length_a   1.000
_cell.length_b   1.000
_cell.length_c   1.000
_cell.angle_alpha   90.00
_cell.angle_beta   90.00
_cell.angle_gamma   90.00
#
_symmetry.space_group_name_H-M   'P 1'
#
loop_
_entity.id
_entity.type
_entity.pdbx_description
1 polymer ?
#
loop_
_entity_poly.entity_id
_entity_poly.type
_entity_poly.pdbx_seq_one_letter_code
_entity_poly.pdbx_strand_id
1 'polypeptide(L)'
;MYETIQIETQRTTLRVLANRAEDAKRKLSLYALDRILWKLEEMNLAEKTIVPPDTVRQLFAFGVPYSPDIKIPDLIELVFTAQEQFMNVEPEEINRVPTIEELEAYFEQSRVA
;
A
#
# COMPACT_ATOMS: atom_id res chain seq x y z
N MET A 1 35.16 -4.57 16.48
CA MET A 1 34.59 -5.70 15.69
C MET A 1 33.22 -6.10 16.23
N TYR A 2 33.08 -6.43 17.53
CA TYR A 2 31.77 -6.77 18.13
C TYR A 2 30.74 -5.63 18.11
N GLU A 3 31.14 -4.39 18.40
CA GLU A 3 30.22 -3.22 18.37
C GLU A 3 29.71 -2.91 16.96
N THR A 4 30.55 -3.11 15.93
CA THR A 4 30.18 -2.88 14.53
C THR A 4 29.10 -3.86 14.06
N ILE A 5 29.24 -5.14 14.41
CA ILE A 5 28.27 -6.20 14.10
C ILE A 5 26.93 -5.95 14.82
N GLN A 6 26.96 -5.46 16.07
CA GLN A 6 25.74 -5.13 16.80
C GLN A 6 24.99 -3.94 16.20
N ILE A 7 25.70 -2.89 15.77
CA ILE A 7 25.08 -1.72 15.12
C ILE A 7 24.45 -2.10 13.77
N GLU A 8 25.14 -2.92 12.97
CA GLU A 8 24.59 -3.40 11.70
C GLU A 8 23.36 -4.30 11.90
N THR A 9 23.38 -5.19 12.89
CA THR A 9 22.24 -6.05 13.24
C THR A 9 21.02 -5.23 13.70
N GLN A 10 21.23 -4.17 14.49
CA GLN A 10 20.18 -3.26 14.93
C GLN A 10 19.59 -2.47 13.76
N ARG A 11 20.44 -1.94 12.86
CA ARG A 11 19.98 -1.24 11.65
C ARG A 11 19.14 -2.13 10.74
N THR A 12 19.57 -3.37 10.52
CA THR A 12 18.81 -4.35 9.73
C THR A 12 17.46 -4.66 10.38
N THR A 13 17.42 -4.85 11.69
CA THR A 13 16.18 -5.13 12.42
C THR A 13 15.20 -3.95 12.35
N LEU A 14 15.69 -2.72 12.51
CA LEU A 14 14.88 -1.51 12.38
C LEU A 14 14.35 -1.33 10.96
N ARG A 15 15.15 -1.63 9.94
CA ARG A 15 14.73 -1.61 8.53
C ARG A 15 13.62 -2.62 8.28
N VAL A 16 13.78 -3.86 8.73
CA VAL A 16 12.74 -4.90 8.58
C VAL A 16 11.44 -4.50 9.28
N LEU A 17 11.51 -3.91 10.48
CA LEU A 17 10.34 -3.41 11.20
C LEU A 17 9.66 -2.26 10.46
N ALA A 18 10.43 -1.30 9.95
CA ALA A 18 9.91 -0.18 9.17
C ALA A 18 9.17 -0.67 7.92
N ASN A 19 9.78 -1.58 7.15
CA ASN A 19 9.19 -2.11 5.92
C ASN A 19 7.90 -2.90 6.23
N ARG A 20 7.88 -3.70 7.30
CA ARG A 20 6.64 -4.39 7.73
C ARG A 20 5.54 -3.41 8.14
N ALA A 21 5.90 -2.33 8.82
CA ALA A 21 4.94 -1.30 9.22
C ALA A 21 4.36 -0.57 8.00
N GLU A 22 5.19 -0.29 6.99
CA GLU A 22 4.77 0.31 5.72
C GLU A 22 3.83 -0.62 4.94
N ASP A 23 4.18 -1.89 4.82
CA ASP A 23 3.32 -2.90 4.19
C ASP A 23 1.97 -3.06 4.90
N ALA A 24 1.99 -3.08 6.23
CA ALA A 24 0.77 -3.14 7.04
C ALA A 24 -0.10 -1.89 6.81
N LYS A 25 0.52 -0.70 6.82
CA LYS A 25 -0.17 0.57 6.54
C LYS A 25 -0.79 0.56 5.15
N ARG A 26 -0.07 0.07 4.13
CA ARG A 26 -0.57 -0.06 2.75
C ARG A 26 -1.80 -0.95 2.67
N LYS A 27 -1.73 -2.16 3.25
CA LYS A 27 -2.87 -3.09 3.30
C LYS A 27 -4.07 -2.48 4.01
N LEU A 28 -3.87 -1.86 5.17
CA LEU A 28 -4.94 -1.19 5.92
C LEU A 28 -5.56 -0.04 5.11
N SER A 29 -4.76 0.71 4.37
CA SER A 29 -5.23 1.79 3.49
C SER A 29 -6.11 1.25 2.36
N LEU A 30 -5.68 0.16 1.71
CA LEU A 30 -6.49 -0.53 0.68
C LEU A 30 -7.83 -1.01 1.24
N TYR A 31 -7.80 -1.72 2.38
CA TYR A 31 -9.03 -2.19 3.03
C TYR A 31 -9.99 -1.05 3.39
N ALA A 32 -9.46 0.09 3.84
CA ALA A 32 -10.28 1.24 4.16
C ALA A 32 -10.93 1.85 2.91
N LEU A 33 -10.17 1.98 1.81
CA LEU A 33 -10.68 2.47 0.53
C LEU A 33 -11.72 1.51 -0.09
N ASP A 34 -11.51 0.20 -0.01
CA ASP A 34 -12.49 -0.80 -0.47
C ASP A 34 -13.83 -0.65 0.27
N ARG A 35 -13.80 -0.41 1.58
CA ARG A 35 -15.01 -0.18 2.36
C ARG A 35 -15.74 1.10 1.95
N ILE A 36 -15.00 2.14 1.56
CA ILE A 36 -15.58 3.37 1.02
C ILE A 36 -16.25 3.08 -0.32
N LEU A 37 -15.58 2.34 -1.22
CA LEU A 37 -16.13 1.92 -2.51
C LEU A 37 -17.44 1.16 -2.34
N TRP A 38 -17.45 0.11 -1.53
CA TRP A 38 -18.68 -0.66 -1.29
C TRP A 38 -19.85 0.21 -0.83
N LYS A 39 -19.59 1.15 0.09
CA LYS A 39 -20.64 2.06 0.57
C LYS A 39 -21.14 2.99 -0.53
N LEU A 40 -20.25 3.49 -1.40
CA LEU A 40 -20.63 4.33 -2.53
C LEU A 40 -21.39 3.53 -3.61
N GLU A 41 -20.98 2.29 -3.88
CA GLU A 41 -21.67 1.40 -4.81
C GLU A 41 -23.08 1.05 -4.32
N GLU A 42 -23.24 0.68 -3.05
CA GLU A 42 -24.56 0.47 -2.43
C GLU A 42 -25.45 1.71 -2.55
N MET A 43 -24.87 2.89 -2.33
CA MET A 43 -25.59 4.15 -2.49
C MET A 43 -26.00 4.41 -3.93
N ASN A 44 -25.13 4.13 -4.90
CA ASN A 44 -25.40 4.28 -6.32
C ASN A 44 -26.54 3.35 -6.77
N LEU A 45 -26.51 2.09 -6.33
CA LEU A 45 -27.58 1.11 -6.58
C LEU A 45 -28.91 1.53 -5.95
N ALA A 46 -28.87 2.21 -4.80
CA ALA A 46 -30.04 2.75 -4.14
C ALA A 46 -30.46 4.15 -4.63
N GLU A 47 -29.83 4.66 -5.70
CA GLU A 47 -30.07 6.00 -6.28
C GLU A 47 -29.98 7.14 -5.26
N LYS A 48 -29.17 6.96 -4.21
CA LYS A 48 -28.93 8.00 -3.20
C LYS A 48 -28.03 9.08 -3.80
N THR A 49 -28.28 10.33 -3.43
CA THR A 49 -27.50 11.48 -3.91
C THR A 49 -26.68 12.15 -2.82
N ILE A 50 -26.99 11.88 -1.55
CA ILE A 50 -26.35 12.54 -0.39
C ILE A 50 -25.40 11.57 0.30
N VAL A 51 -24.10 11.86 0.22
CA VAL A 51 -23.05 11.07 0.88
C VAL A 51 -23.06 11.33 2.40
N PRO A 52 -23.10 10.27 3.23
CA PRO A 52 -23.04 10.40 4.68
C PRO A 52 -21.79 11.15 5.18
N PRO A 53 -21.89 12.02 6.20
CA PRO A 53 -20.76 12.81 6.70
C PRO A 53 -19.56 11.99 7.18
N ASP A 54 -19.79 10.78 7.67
CA ASP A 54 -18.73 9.84 8.06
C ASP A 54 -17.94 9.32 6.86
N THR A 55 -18.60 9.08 5.73
CA THR A 55 -17.94 8.71 4.47
C THR A 55 -17.17 9.90 3.91
N VAL A 56 -17.74 11.10 3.95
CA VAL A 56 -17.05 12.33 3.52
C VAL A 56 -15.76 12.56 4.30
N ARG A 57 -15.78 12.37 5.63
CA ARG A 57 -14.56 12.46 6.46
C ARG A 57 -13.52 11.42 6.08
N GLN A 58 -13.94 10.20 5.76
CA GLN A 58 -13.04 9.14 5.32
C GLN A 58 -12.41 9.47 3.95
N LEU A 59 -13.20 9.97 3.00
CA LEU A 59 -12.70 10.44 1.70
C LEU A 59 -11.60 11.49 1.86
N PHE A 60 -11.82 12.50 2.71
CA PHE A 60 -10.81 13.50 3.01
C PHE A 60 -9.56 12.93 3.69
N ALA A 61 -9.71 11.92 4.55
CA ALA A 61 -8.55 11.27 5.19
C ALA A 61 -7.63 10.56 4.18
N PHE A 62 -8.16 10.16 3.03
CA PHE A 62 -7.41 9.57 1.91
C PHE A 62 -7.10 10.57 0.79
N GLY A 63 -7.37 11.86 1.00
CA GLY A 63 -7.10 12.89 0.00
C GLY A 63 -8.05 12.87 -1.20
N VAL A 64 -9.17 12.15 -1.12
CA VAL A 64 -10.17 12.10 -2.19
C VAL A 64 -11.02 13.39 -2.11
N PRO A 65 -11.06 14.20 -3.18
CA PRO A 65 -11.85 15.43 -3.17
C PRO A 65 -13.35 15.09 -3.17
N TYR A 66 -14.12 15.86 -2.40
CA TYR A 66 -15.56 15.71 -2.30
C TYR A 66 -16.25 17.08 -2.39
N SER A 67 -17.32 17.12 -3.18
CA SER A 67 -18.23 18.26 -3.27
C SER A 67 -19.68 17.74 -3.21
N PRO A 68 -20.63 18.44 -2.55
CA PRO A 68 -22.02 17.96 -2.43
C PRO A 68 -22.76 17.73 -3.75
N ASP A 69 -22.30 18.35 -4.83
CA ASP A 69 -22.86 18.26 -6.18
C ASP A 69 -22.23 17.15 -7.04
N ILE A 70 -21.15 16.52 -6.58
CA ILE A 70 -20.50 15.41 -7.29
C ILE A 70 -21.45 14.22 -7.40
N LYS A 71 -21.46 13.55 -8.56
CA LYS A 71 -22.23 12.30 -8.71
C LYS A 71 -21.48 11.16 -8.05
N ILE A 72 -22.24 10.22 -7.48
CA ILE A 72 -21.65 9.04 -6.84
C ILE A 72 -20.77 8.22 -7.79
N PRO A 73 -21.14 7.99 -9.07
CA PRO A 73 -20.24 7.34 -10.02
C PRO A 73 -18.90 8.05 -10.18
N ASP A 74 -18.89 9.38 -10.31
CA ASP A 74 -17.64 10.16 -10.41
C ASP A 74 -16.80 10.03 -9.13
N LEU A 75 -17.46 10.00 -7.97
CA LEU A 75 -16.80 9.80 -6.69
C LEU A 75 -16.19 8.39 -6.55
N ILE A 76 -16.84 7.36 -7.10
CA ILE A 76 -16.30 5.99 -7.16
C ILE A 76 -15.00 5.98 -7.96
N GLU A 77 -14.95 6.64 -9.13
CA GLU A 77 -13.74 6.74 -9.96
C GLU A 77 -12.59 7.46 -9.22
N LEU A 78 -12.89 8.51 -8.46
CA LEU A 78 -11.89 9.19 -7.64
C LEU A 78 -11.33 8.29 -6.53
N VAL A 79 -12.15 7.44 -5.94
CA VAL A 79 -11.70 6.47 -4.93
C VAL A 79 -10.85 5.39 -5.58
N PHE A 80 -11.20 4.88 -6.77
CA PHE A 80 -10.34 3.97 -7.53
C PHE A 80 -8.97 4.59 -7.82
N THR A 81 -8.93 5.84 -8.27
CA THR A 81 -7.67 6.57 -8.49
C THR A 81 -6.84 6.64 -7.20
N ALA A 82 -7.49 6.87 -6.06
CA ALA A 82 -6.82 6.88 -4.76
C ALA A 82 -6.35 5.49 -4.30
N GLN A 83 -6.90 4.39 -4.82
CA GLN A 83 -6.41 3.03 -4.53
C GLN A 83 -5.16 2.68 -5.32
N GLU A 84 -5.00 3.20 -6.55
CA GLU A 84 -3.87 2.86 -7.43
C GLU A 84 -2.51 3.08 -6.76
N GLN A 85 -2.37 4.15 -5.96
CA GLN A 85 -1.14 4.45 -5.23
C GLN A 85 -0.71 3.34 -4.25
N PHE A 86 -1.64 2.50 -3.81
CA PHE A 86 -1.38 1.39 -2.89
C PHE A 86 -1.29 0.03 -3.59
N MET A 87 -1.79 -0.07 -4.83
CA MET A 87 -1.74 -1.28 -5.65
C MET A 87 -0.42 -1.39 -6.43
N ASN A 88 0.06 -0.29 -7.00
CA ASN A 88 1.23 -0.26 -7.89
C ASN A 88 2.54 -0.03 -7.12
N VAL A 89 2.86 -0.93 -6.19
CA VAL A 89 4.13 -0.88 -5.44
C VAL A 89 4.98 -2.07 -5.86
N GLU A 90 6.10 -1.80 -6.54
CA GLU A 90 7.11 -2.83 -6.82
C GLU A 90 7.58 -3.44 -5.50
N PRO A 91 7.71 -4.78 -5.39
CA PRO A 91 8.26 -5.39 -4.20
C PRO A 91 9.70 -4.90 -4.00
N GLU A 92 9.99 -4.36 -2.81
CA GLU A 92 11.35 -3.98 -2.45
C GLU A 92 12.32 -5.17 -2.59
N GLU A 93 13.59 -4.92 -2.95
CA GLU A 93 14.63 -5.94 -3.19
C GLU A 93 14.78 -7.02 -2.10
N ILE A 94 14.32 -6.76 -0.87
CA ILE A 94 14.36 -7.72 0.23
C ILE A 94 13.41 -8.91 -0.01
N ASN A 95 12.33 -8.70 -0.76
CA ASN A 95 11.37 -9.74 -1.17
C ASN A 95 11.50 -10.11 -2.66
N ARG A 96 12.51 -9.56 -3.36
CA ARG A 96 12.82 -9.90 -4.74
C ARG A 96 13.38 -11.32 -4.79
N VAL A 97 12.83 -12.14 -5.67
CA VAL A 97 13.45 -13.41 -6.05
C VAL A 97 14.74 -13.06 -6.81
N PRO A 98 15.91 -13.55 -6.37
CA PRO A 98 17.17 -13.31 -7.09
C PRO A 98 17.05 -13.74 -8.54
N THR A 99 17.65 -12.99 -9.47
CA THR A 99 17.64 -13.39 -10.88
C THR A 99 18.52 -14.62 -11.10
N ILE A 100 18.30 -15.34 -12.20
CA ILE A 100 19.12 -16.51 -12.56
C ILE A 100 20.61 -16.13 -12.62
N GLU A 101 20.93 -14.95 -13.15
CA GLU A 101 22.30 -14.42 -13.26
C GLU A 101 22.95 -14.18 -11.89
N GLU A 102 22.18 -13.68 -10.91
CA GLU A 102 22.66 -13.47 -9.54
C GLU A 102 22.86 -14.78 -8.78
N LEU A 103 22.01 -15.77 -9.04
CA LEU A 103 22.17 -17.13 -8.48
C LEU A 103 23.43 -17.80 -9.05
N GLU A 104 23.65 -17.71 -10.36
CA GLU A 104 24.84 -18.26 -11.02
C GLU A 104 26.13 -17.63 -10.47
N ALA A 105 26.16 -16.30 -10.28
CA ALA A 105 27.29 -15.61 -9.67
C ALA A 105 27.58 -16.08 -8.24
N TYR A 106 26.54 -16.35 -7.45
CA TYR A 106 26.67 -16.88 -6.08
C TYR A 106 27.22 -18.31 -6.05
N PHE A 107 26.78 -19.17 -6.98
CA PHE A 107 27.27 -20.55 -7.08
C PHE A 107 28.71 -20.63 -7.59
N GLU A 108 29.11 -19.74 -8.51
CA GLU A 108 30.50 -19.70 -9.00
C GLU A 108 31.46 -19.23 -7.90
N GLN A 109 31.06 -18.25 -7.08
CA GLN A 109 31.85 -17.80 -5.92
C GLN A 109 32.00 -18.90 -4.85
N SER A 110 30.94 -19.69 -4.60
CA SER A 110 30.97 -20.80 -3.64
C SER A 110 31.83 -22.00 -4.10
N ARG A 111 32.17 -22.09 -5.39
CA ARG A 111 32.97 -23.19 -5.97
C ARG A 111 34.47 -22.95 -5.89
N VAL A 112 34.89 -21.70 -5.68
CA VAL A 112 36.31 -21.28 -5.62
C VAL A 112 36.80 -21.13 -4.17
N ALA A 113 35.90 -21.25 -3.18
CA ALA A 113 36.19 -21.19 -1.74
C ALA A 113 36.57 -22.55 -1.14
#